data_AF-A0A1F6WQZ9-F1
#
_entry.id   AF-A0A1F6WQZ9-F1
#
_cell.length_a   1.000
_cell.length_b   1.000
_cell.length_c   1.000
_cell.angle_alpha   90.00
_cell.angle_beta   90.00
_cell.angle_gamma   90.00
#
_symmetry.space_group_name_H-M   'P 1'
#
loop_
_entity.id
_entity.type
_entity.pdbx_description
1 polymer ?
#
loop_
_entity_poly.entity_id
_entity_poly.type
_entity_poly.pdbx_seq_one_letter_code
_entity_poly.pdbx_strand_id
1 'polypeptide(L)'
;MKDELIKILDNFFTPLGFKKQNSLWSFDNGILIKKVNLQKSDFGEIFYLNYGYDIKNLNSDLDSTMDIYNRAGTINHVDDLQSLINEVSNNFNSTNSEEDILSSFEKRPTMNDIPLNIKKYFKLT
;
A
#
# COMPACT_ATOMS: atom_id res chain seq x y z
N MET A 1 -10.38 -12.85 -15.10
CA MET A 1 -9.14 -12.26 -14.55
C MET A 1 -9.33 -11.69 -13.15
N LYS A 2 -10.21 -10.68 -12.92
CA LYS A 2 -10.38 -10.06 -11.59
C LYS A 2 -10.56 -11.07 -10.44
N ASP A 3 -11.49 -12.02 -10.59
CA ASP A 3 -11.81 -12.99 -9.53
C ASP A 3 -10.62 -13.91 -9.21
N GLU A 4 -9.81 -14.23 -10.21
CA GLU A 4 -8.59 -15.02 -10.07
C GLU A 4 -7.51 -14.25 -9.32
N LEU A 5 -7.28 -12.97 -9.68
CA LEU A 5 -6.37 -12.09 -8.95
C LEU A 5 -6.80 -11.94 -7.49
N ILE A 6 -8.10 -11.74 -7.25
CA ILE A 6 -8.66 -11.67 -5.89
C ILE A 6 -8.40 -12.95 -5.12
N LYS A 7 -8.61 -14.12 -5.73
CA LYS A 7 -8.38 -15.42 -5.08
C LYS A 7 -6.91 -15.60 -4.70
N ILE A 8 -5.98 -15.20 -5.55
CA ILE A 8 -4.53 -15.27 -5.27
C ILE A 8 -4.17 -14.34 -4.11
N LEU A 9 -4.65 -13.09 -4.15
CA LEU A 9 -4.42 -12.11 -3.08
C LEU A 9 -5.04 -12.56 -1.75
N ASP A 10 -6.24 -13.14 -1.77
CA ASP A 10 -6.90 -13.70 -0.58
C ASP A 10 -6.06 -14.83 0.03
N ASN A 11 -5.59 -15.76 -0.81
CA ASN A 11 -4.76 -16.87 -0.37
C ASN A 11 -3.42 -16.43 0.22
N PHE A 12 -2.89 -15.28 -0.25
CA PHE A 12 -1.63 -14.74 0.25
C PHE A 12 -1.81 -13.92 1.53
N PHE A 13 -2.71 -12.93 1.53
CA PHE A 13 -2.80 -11.94 2.61
C PHE A 13 -3.67 -12.40 3.79
N THR A 14 -4.69 -13.23 3.58
CA THR A 14 -5.59 -13.68 4.67
C THR A 14 -4.84 -14.47 5.75
N PRO A 15 -3.96 -15.45 5.41
CA PRO A 15 -3.18 -16.17 6.42
C PRO A 15 -2.20 -15.28 7.20
N LEU A 16 -1.81 -14.13 6.64
CA LEU A 16 -0.96 -13.13 7.30
C LEU A 16 -1.76 -12.20 8.24
N GLY A 17 -3.06 -12.43 8.39
CA GLY A 17 -3.94 -11.67 9.29
C GLY A 17 -4.54 -10.41 8.66
N PHE A 18 -4.34 -10.17 7.36
CA PHE A 18 -5.03 -9.08 6.68
C PHE A 18 -6.53 -9.36 6.60
N LYS A 19 -7.32 -8.33 6.90
CA LYS A 19 -8.78 -8.34 6.74
C LYS A 19 -9.14 -7.72 5.41
N LYS A 20 -10.10 -8.32 4.72
CA LYS A 20 -10.56 -7.86 3.40
C LYS A 20 -11.86 -7.08 3.48
N GLN A 21 -11.94 -6.00 2.73
CA GLN A 21 -13.18 -5.29 2.39
C GLN A 21 -13.15 -4.94 0.90
N ASN A 22 -14.07 -5.52 0.10
CA ASN A 22 -14.09 -5.38 -1.37
C ASN A 22 -12.74 -5.79 -2.00
N SER A 23 -12.03 -4.85 -2.63
CA SER A 23 -10.70 -5.05 -3.23
C SER A 23 -9.55 -4.54 -2.36
N LEU A 24 -9.81 -4.25 -1.08
CA LEU A 24 -8.83 -3.73 -0.12
C LEU A 24 -8.53 -4.79 0.94
N TRP A 25 -7.26 -5.09 1.14
CA TRP A 25 -6.76 -5.89 2.26
C TRP A 25 -6.01 -4.97 3.21
N SER A 26 -6.34 -5.04 4.50
CA SER A 26 -5.72 -4.20 5.52
C SER A 26 -5.25 -4.99 6.73
N PHE A 27 -4.07 -4.65 7.25
CA PHE A 27 -3.52 -5.17 8.50
C PHE A 27 -3.15 -4.02 9.41
N ASP A 28 -3.67 -4.05 10.64
CA ASP A 28 -3.46 -3.03 11.66
C ASP A 28 -2.51 -3.59 12.72
N ASN A 29 -1.36 -2.95 12.90
CA ASN A 29 -0.37 -3.34 13.90
C ASN A 29 -0.37 -2.46 15.17
N GLY A 30 -1.36 -1.58 15.31
CA GLY A 30 -1.46 -0.62 16.42
C GLY A 30 -0.86 0.75 16.13
N ILE A 31 0.06 0.86 15.16
CA ILE A 31 0.75 2.10 14.77
C ILE A 31 0.37 2.49 13.34
N LEU A 32 0.50 1.54 12.42
CA LEU A 32 0.20 1.68 11.02
C LEU A 32 -0.93 0.73 10.60
N ILE A 33 -1.70 1.16 9.61
CA ILE A 33 -2.60 0.29 8.86
C ILE A 33 -1.97 0.03 7.50
N LYS A 34 -1.40 -1.16 7.32
CA LYS A 34 -0.89 -1.62 6.02
C LYS A 34 -2.05 -1.94 5.11
N LYS A 35 -2.03 -1.45 3.88
CA LYS A 35 -3.12 -1.60 2.93
C LYS A 35 -2.62 -2.10 1.58
N VAL A 36 -3.36 -3.01 0.97
CA VAL A 36 -3.17 -3.47 -0.42
C VAL A 36 -4.50 -3.33 -1.14
N ASN A 37 -4.52 -2.67 -2.28
CA ASN A 37 -5.72 -2.44 -3.06
C ASN A 37 -5.55 -2.97 -4.49
N LEU A 38 -6.46 -3.82 -4.94
CA LEU A 38 -6.57 -4.24 -6.34
C LEU A 38 -7.53 -3.30 -7.07
N GLN A 39 -6.96 -2.30 -7.76
CA GLN A 39 -7.72 -1.32 -8.52
C GLN A 39 -7.90 -1.80 -9.96
N LYS A 40 -9.11 -1.70 -10.51
CA LYS A 40 -9.33 -1.86 -11.96
C LYS A 40 -9.02 -0.54 -12.67
N SER A 41 -8.32 -0.59 -13.79
CA SER A 41 -8.14 0.53 -14.72
C SER A 41 -9.47 0.89 -15.38
N ASP A 42 -9.67 2.18 -15.68
CA ASP A 42 -10.79 2.62 -16.53
C ASP A 42 -10.58 2.21 -18.00
N PHE A 43 -9.35 1.84 -18.36
CA PHE A 43 -8.96 1.42 -19.70
C PHE A 43 -8.70 -0.09 -19.74
N GLY A 44 -9.67 -0.84 -20.29
CA GLY A 44 -9.55 -2.27 -20.57
C GLY A 44 -9.58 -3.17 -19.33
N GLU A 45 -9.20 -4.44 -19.53
CA GLU A 45 -9.03 -5.42 -18.45
C GLU A 45 -7.62 -5.32 -17.87
N ILE A 46 -7.26 -4.15 -17.34
CA ILE A 46 -5.96 -3.89 -16.70
C ILE A 46 -6.21 -3.61 -15.22
N PHE A 47 -5.33 -4.11 -14.35
CA PHE A 47 -5.42 -3.85 -12.91
C PHE A 47 -4.13 -3.24 -12.39
N TYR A 48 -4.23 -2.53 -11.27
CA TYR A 48 -3.08 -2.03 -10.53
C TYR A 48 -3.07 -2.67 -9.15
N LEU A 49 -1.90 -3.16 -8.74
CA LEU A 49 -1.65 -3.51 -7.36
C LEU A 49 -1.06 -2.29 -6.66
N ASN A 50 -1.88 -1.65 -5.84
CA ASN A 50 -1.46 -0.51 -5.04
C ASN A 50 -1.26 -0.96 -3.59
N TYR A 51 -0.31 -0.37 -2.89
CA TYR A 51 -0.05 -0.66 -1.49
C TYR A 51 0.43 0.57 -0.75
N GLY A 52 0.36 0.52 0.58
CA GLY A 52 0.69 1.67 1.37
C GLY A 52 0.34 1.54 2.84
N TYR A 53 0.32 2.69 3.50
CA TYR A 53 0.17 2.79 4.94
C TYR A 53 -0.76 3.95 5.28
N ASP A 54 -1.63 3.75 6.27
CA ASP A 54 -2.19 4.86 7.06
C ASP A 54 -1.43 4.97 8.38
N ILE A 55 -1.22 6.20 8.83
CA ILE A 55 -0.61 6.49 10.12
C ILE A 55 -1.73 6.77 11.11
N LYS A 56 -1.92 5.92 12.12
CA LYS A 56 -3.09 6.02 13.02
C LYS A 56 -3.24 7.35 13.74
N ASN A 57 -2.12 7.98 14.07
CA ASN A 57 -2.10 9.25 14.81
C ASN A 57 -2.11 10.47 13.89
N LEU A 58 -2.10 10.26 12.58
CA LEU A 58 -2.30 11.32 11.62
C LEU A 58 -3.81 11.56 11.47
N ASN A 59 -4.27 12.72 11.95
CA ASN A 59 -5.58 13.23 11.56
C ASN A 59 -5.50 13.65 10.08
N SER A 60 -5.69 12.71 9.16
CA SER A 60 -5.72 13.01 7.73
C SER A 60 -7.15 13.30 7.27
N ASP A 61 -7.40 14.56 6.91
CA ASP A 61 -8.61 14.97 6.19
C ASP A 61 -8.50 14.68 4.67
N LEU A 62 -7.67 13.70 4.28
CA LEU A 62 -7.45 13.38 2.87
C LEU A 62 -8.46 12.33 2.40
N ASP A 63 -9.13 12.60 1.28
CA ASP A 63 -9.91 11.61 0.52
C ASP A 63 -9.04 10.51 -0.13
N SER A 64 -7.75 10.38 0.25
CA SER A 64 -6.87 9.36 -0.29
C SER A 64 -7.20 8.00 0.32
N THR A 65 -7.06 6.94 -0.49
CA THR A 65 -7.25 5.56 -0.01
C THR A 65 -6.20 5.16 1.02
N MET A 66 -5.02 5.82 1.01
CA MET A 66 -3.88 5.61 1.91
C MET A 66 -3.17 6.95 2.18
N ASP A 67 -2.59 7.14 3.37
CA ASP A 67 -1.76 8.32 3.69
C ASP A 67 -0.43 8.32 2.92
N ILE A 68 0.18 7.14 2.83
CA ILE A 68 1.39 6.89 2.05
C ILE A 68 1.01 5.87 0.99
N TYR A 69 1.01 6.30 -0.26
CA TYR A 69 0.59 5.51 -1.40
C TYR A 69 1.77 5.11 -2.28
N ASN A 70 1.78 3.84 -2.70
CA ASN A 70 2.69 3.30 -3.70
C ASN A 70 1.92 2.41 -4.68
N ARG A 71 2.45 2.28 -5.90
CA ARG A 71 1.98 1.30 -6.87
C ARG A 71 3.10 0.30 -7.12
N ALA A 72 2.85 -0.98 -6.80
CA ALA A 72 3.78 -2.05 -7.10
C ALA A 72 3.86 -2.27 -8.62
N GLY A 73 2.70 -2.25 -9.30
CA GLY A 73 2.71 -2.38 -10.75
C GLY A 73 1.35 -2.52 -11.40
N THR A 74 1.41 -2.70 -12.71
CA THR A 74 0.28 -3.01 -13.58
C THR A 74 0.22 -4.51 -13.80
N ILE A 75 -0.99 -5.07 -13.74
CA ILE A 75 -1.28 -6.47 -13.96
C ILE A 75 -2.07 -6.56 -15.27
N ASN A 76 -1.41 -7.09 -16.30
CA ASN A 76 -2.04 -7.40 -17.59
C ASN A 76 -2.34 -8.90 -17.71
N HIS A 77 -1.55 -9.72 -17.02
CA HIS A 77 -1.76 -11.15 -16.90
C HIS A 77 -1.61 -11.60 -15.44
N VAL A 78 -2.21 -12.73 -15.08
CA VAL A 78 -2.17 -13.26 -13.71
C VAL A 78 -0.74 -13.56 -13.25
N ASP A 79 0.13 -13.95 -14.17
CA ASP A 79 1.53 -14.27 -13.88
C ASP A 79 2.36 -13.05 -13.43
N ASP A 80 1.90 -11.83 -13.73
CA ASP A 80 2.54 -10.60 -13.25
C ASP A 80 2.45 -10.49 -11.72
N LEU A 81 1.44 -11.13 -11.10
CA LEU A 81 1.07 -10.87 -9.72
C LEU A 81 2.12 -11.31 -8.70
N GLN A 82 2.86 -12.40 -8.96
CA GLN A 82 3.77 -12.97 -7.97
C GLN A 82 4.94 -12.04 -7.64
N SER A 83 5.52 -11.38 -8.65
CA SER A 83 6.62 -10.42 -8.44
C SER A 83 6.13 -9.20 -7.67
N LEU A 84 4.92 -8.71 -7.98
CA LEU A 84 4.31 -7.58 -7.29
C LEU A 84 3.99 -7.91 -5.82
N ILE A 85 3.46 -9.10 -5.54
CA ILE A 85 3.23 -9.56 -4.16
C ILE A 85 4.54 -9.61 -3.38
N ASN A 86 5.63 -10.09 -3.98
CA ASN A 86 6.94 -10.14 -3.33
C ASN A 86 7.45 -8.74 -3.00
N GLU A 87 7.29 -7.78 -3.92
CA GLU A 87 7.64 -6.38 -3.68
C GLU A 87 6.85 -5.78 -2.50
N VAL A 88 5.52 -5.94 -2.52
CA VAL A 88 4.64 -5.48 -1.44
C VAL A 88 5.04 -6.10 -0.11
N SER A 89 5.30 -7.41 -0.09
CA SER A 89 5.67 -8.15 1.11
C SER A 89 7.01 -7.68 1.67
N ASN A 90 8.01 -7.45 0.82
CA ASN A 90 9.31 -6.94 1.24
C ASN A 90 9.18 -5.55 1.87
N ASN A 91 8.40 -4.66 1.26
CA ASN A 91 8.11 -3.34 1.81
C ASN A 91 7.45 -3.46 3.20
N PHE A 92 6.40 -4.28 3.31
CA PHE A 92 5.70 -4.49 4.57
C PHE A 92 6.57 -5.12 5.66
N ASN A 93 7.50 -6.01 5.31
CA ASN A 93 8.41 -6.58 6.29
C ASN A 93 9.42 -5.54 6.80
N SER A 94 9.80 -4.56 5.95
CA SER A 94 10.74 -3.49 6.29
C SER A 94 10.12 -2.24 6.94
N THR A 95 8.78 -2.17 7.04
CA THR A 95 8.09 -0.98 7.54
C THR A 95 6.99 -1.36 8.52
N ASN A 96 7.26 -1.15 9.80
CA ASN A 96 6.37 -1.49 10.91
C ASN A 96 6.15 -0.32 11.88
N SER A 97 6.96 0.74 11.81
CA SER A 97 6.81 1.95 12.64
C SER A 97 6.83 3.25 11.83
N GLU A 98 6.55 4.36 12.52
CA GLU A 98 6.66 5.71 11.95
C GLU A 98 8.12 6.07 11.62
N GLU A 99 9.09 5.59 12.40
CA GLU A 99 10.52 5.77 12.15
C GLU A 99 10.99 5.05 10.87
N ASP A 100 10.43 3.88 10.57
CA ASP A 100 10.72 3.17 9.31
C ASP A 100 10.25 3.99 8.10
N ILE A 101 9.05 4.59 8.21
CA ILE A 101 8.52 5.51 7.19
C ILE A 101 9.46 6.70 7.01
N LEU A 102 9.83 7.36 8.11
CA LEU A 102 10.72 8.53 8.08
C LEU A 102 12.07 8.18 7.43
N SER A 103 12.66 7.06 7.85
CA SER A 103 13.90 6.53 7.27
C SER A 103 13.77 6.23 5.77
N SER A 104 12.58 5.83 5.31
CA SER A 104 12.32 5.62 3.87
C SER A 104 12.26 6.93 3.09
N PHE A 105 11.84 8.03 3.72
CA PHE A 105 11.80 9.36 3.10
C PHE A 105 13.20 9.95 2.98
N GLU A 106 14.02 9.85 4.04
CA GLU A 106 15.37 10.41 4.07
C GLU A 106 16.33 9.78 3.05
N LYS A 107 16.06 8.55 2.62
CA LYS A 107 16.82 7.87 1.55
C LYS A 107 16.50 8.39 0.16
N ARG A 108 15.44 9.18 -0.01
CA ARG A 108 15.00 9.66 -1.33
C ARG A 108 15.78 10.91 -1.73
N PRO A 109 16.12 11.08 -3.02
CA PRO A 109 16.73 12.32 -3.50
C PRO A 109 15.83 13.55 -3.31
N THR A 110 14.51 13.35 -3.32
CA THR A 110 13.50 14.41 -3.13
C THR A 110 12.28 13.86 -2.39
N MET A 111 11.50 14.76 -1.77
CA MET A 111 10.27 14.42 -1.04
C MET A 111 9.03 15.11 -1.65
N ASN A 112 9.08 15.53 -2.91
CA ASN A 112 8.03 16.38 -3.51
C ASN A 112 6.70 15.65 -3.69
N ASP A 113 6.75 14.33 -3.80
CA ASP A 113 5.62 13.42 -3.89
C ASP A 113 4.91 13.20 -2.53
N ILE A 114 5.57 13.54 -1.42
CA ILE A 114 5.00 13.37 -0.08
C ILE A 114 3.98 14.50 0.20
N PRO A 115 2.73 14.18 0.56
CA PRO A 115 1.72 15.16 0.92
C PRO A 115 2.16 16.10 2.05
N LEU A 116 1.70 17.36 2.01
CA LEU A 116 2.13 18.39 2.97
C LEU A 116 1.74 18.08 4.42
N ASN A 117 0.57 17.47 4.65
CA ASN A 117 0.15 17.05 5.99
C ASN A 117 1.09 15.97 6.57
N ILE A 118 1.57 15.05 5.74
CA ILE A 118 2.57 14.05 6.13
C ILE A 118 3.89 14.71 6.48
N LYS A 119 4.36 15.65 5.65
CA LYS A 119 5.58 16.43 5.95
C LYS A 119 5.47 17.19 7.27
N LYS A 120 4.34 17.85 7.52
CA LYS A 120 4.07 18.57 8.77
C LYS A 120 4.04 17.62 9.97
N TYR A 121 3.40 16.47 9.84
CA TYR A 121 3.33 15.45 10.88
C TYR A 121 4.73 14.98 11.29
N PHE A 122 5.59 14.69 10.31
CA PHE A 122 6.98 14.29 10.54
C PHE A 122 7.96 15.45 10.78
N LYS A 123 7.49 16.71 10.80
CA LYS A 123 8.31 17.92 10.97
C LYS A 123 9.45 18.05 9.95
N LEU A 124 9.16 17.66 8.71
CA LEU A 124 10.10 17.72 7.58
C LEU A 124 10.16 19.10 6.90
N THR A 125 9.22 20.00 7.24
CA THR A 125 9.09 21.38 6.72
C THR A 125 8.34 22.26 7.70
#